data_AF-A0A1F8TP19-F1
#
_entry.id   AF-A0A1F8TP19-F1
#
_cell.length_a   1.000
_cell.length_b   1.000
_cell.length_c   1.000
_cell.angle_alpha   90.00
_cell.angle_beta   90.00
_cell.angle_gamma   90.00
#
_symmetry.space_group_name_H-M   'P 1'
#
loop_
_entity.id
_entity.type
_entity.pdbx_description
1 polymer ?
#
loop_
_entity_poly.entity_id
_entity_poly.type
_entity_poly.pdbx_seq_one_letter_code
_entity_poly.pdbx_strand_id
1 'polypeptide(L)'
;MAKVEDRPVDAGLTSVKGKSDAEVLEWWKQRFALLAAIPTDVARAGALLPQMRELSQLPEPERRRLTRERMKAFMSLGSEQHQRILAARKLTYAADEALVKSDDAIADSLAREMPEAQEFGKRLGL
;
A
#
# COMPACT_ATOMS: atom_id res chain seq x y z
N MET A 1 5.06 32.02 7.09
CA MET A 1 5.46 30.69 6.59
C MET A 1 5.38 29.73 7.76
N ALA A 2 4.30 28.95 7.87
CA ALA A 2 4.24 27.86 8.82
C ALA A 2 5.06 26.71 8.23
N LYS A 3 6.04 26.19 8.98
CA LYS A 3 6.65 24.90 8.66
C LYS A 3 5.51 23.89 8.65
N VAL A 4 5.17 23.37 7.49
CA VAL A 4 4.34 22.17 7.39
C VAL A 4 5.20 21.09 8.02
N GLU A 5 4.86 20.70 9.25
CA GLU A 5 5.48 19.53 9.85
C GLU A 5 5.16 18.34 8.94
N ASP A 6 6.20 17.69 8.42
CA ASP A 6 6.05 16.47 7.63
C ASP A 6 5.26 15.47 8.47
N ARG A 7 3.99 15.26 8.12
CA ARG A 7 3.18 14.30 8.85
C ARG A 7 3.76 12.93 8.57
N PRO A 8 3.72 11.99 9.52
CA PRO A 8 4.18 10.62 9.28
C PRO A 8 3.56 9.98 8.02
N VAL A 9 2.34 10.39 7.65
CA VAL A 9 1.64 9.97 6.41
C VAL A 9 2.25 10.52 5.10
N ASP A 10 3.04 11.57 5.19
CA ASP A 10 3.72 12.22 4.06
C ASP A 10 5.15 11.64 3.86
N ALA A 11 5.68 10.86 4.81
CA ALA A 11 6.94 10.12 4.62
C ALA A 11 6.79 9.07 3.50
N GLY A 12 7.53 9.26 2.41
CA GLY A 12 7.54 8.38 1.23
C GLY A 12 8.36 7.10 1.38
N LEU A 13 8.37 6.29 0.34
CA LEU A 13 9.10 5.03 0.20
C LEU A 13 10.63 5.22 0.21
N THR A 14 11.13 6.44 0.01
CA THR A 14 12.56 6.73 0.21
C THR A 14 13.01 6.42 1.64
N SER A 15 12.11 6.55 2.62
CA SER A 15 12.39 6.26 4.03
C SER A 15 12.60 4.78 4.35
N VAL A 16 12.34 3.87 3.40
CA VAL A 16 12.55 2.42 3.57
C VAL A 16 13.71 1.86 2.75
N LYS A 17 14.47 2.73 2.06
CA LYS A 17 15.67 2.31 1.34
C LYS A 17 16.72 1.73 2.30
N GLY A 18 17.21 0.53 1.99
CA GLY A 18 18.24 -0.16 2.79
C GLY A 18 17.74 -0.81 4.08
N LYS A 19 16.43 -0.76 4.35
CA LYS A 19 15.81 -1.48 5.47
C LYS A 19 15.62 -2.95 5.13
N SER A 20 15.62 -3.78 6.18
CA SER A 20 15.27 -5.20 6.09
C SER A 20 13.79 -5.40 5.75
N ASP A 21 13.43 -6.59 5.25
CA ASP A 21 12.03 -6.92 4.92
C ASP A 21 11.11 -6.80 6.15
N ALA A 22 11.58 -7.16 7.34
CA ALA A 22 10.82 -7.02 8.59
C ALA A 22 10.54 -5.54 8.92
N GLU A 23 11.52 -4.66 8.72
CA GLU A 23 11.34 -3.23 8.93
C GLU A 23 10.43 -2.59 7.88
N VAL A 24 10.49 -3.07 6.63
CA VAL A 24 9.57 -2.66 5.56
C VAL A 24 8.14 -3.08 5.87
N LEU A 25 7.95 -4.32 6.37
CA LEU A 25 6.66 -4.84 6.80
C LEU A 25 6.03 -3.95 7.88
N GLU A 26 6.79 -3.65 8.95
CA GLU A 26 6.31 -2.80 10.04
C GLU A 26 6.02 -1.37 9.57
N TRP A 27 6.85 -0.84 8.66
CA TRP A 27 6.58 0.46 8.05
C TRP A 27 5.26 0.46 7.27
N TRP A 28 4.95 -0.59 6.51
CA TRP A 28 3.68 -0.70 5.79
C TRP A 28 2.48 -0.87 6.72
N LYS A 29 2.61 -1.61 7.83
CA LYS A 29 1.55 -1.72 8.84
C LYS A 29 1.23 -0.35 9.44
N GLN A 30 2.25 0.40 9.83
CA GLN A 30 2.09 1.77 10.33
C GLN A 30 1.47 2.67 9.27
N ARG A 31 1.91 2.55 8.01
CA ARG A 31 1.33 3.30 6.88
C ARG A 31 -0.15 3.03 6.71
N PHE A 32 -0.57 1.77 6.72
CA PHE A 32 -1.98 1.41 6.61
C PHE A 32 -2.80 1.89 7.80
N ALA A 33 -2.26 1.84 9.03
CA ALA A 33 -2.92 2.39 10.20
C ALA A 33 -3.16 3.90 10.06
N LEU A 34 -2.15 4.65 9.60
CA LEU A 34 -2.25 6.09 9.33
C LEU A 34 -3.27 6.40 8.23
N LEU A 35 -3.24 5.66 7.11
CA LEU A 35 -4.21 5.81 6.03
C LEU A 35 -5.63 5.50 6.50
N ALA A 36 -5.82 4.41 7.25
CA ALA A 36 -7.12 4.04 7.77
C ALA A 36 -7.68 5.06 8.78
N ALA A 37 -6.82 5.80 9.48
CA ALA A 37 -7.22 6.89 10.38
C ALA A 37 -7.70 8.16 9.65
N ILE A 38 -7.42 8.30 8.35
CA ILE A 38 -7.90 9.44 7.55
C ILE A 38 -9.43 9.36 7.42
N PRO A 39 -10.18 10.43 7.74
CA PRO A 39 -11.63 10.36 7.93
C PRO A 39 -12.44 10.20 6.64
N THR A 40 -11.92 10.61 5.49
CA THR A 40 -12.65 10.52 4.21
C THR A 40 -11.91 9.65 3.21
N ASP A 41 -12.66 8.90 2.40
CA ASP A 41 -12.08 8.03 1.37
C ASP A 41 -11.31 8.84 0.32
N VAL A 42 -11.79 10.04 -0.03
CA VAL A 42 -11.11 10.95 -0.97
C VAL A 42 -9.76 11.41 -0.42
N ALA A 43 -9.70 11.84 0.84
CA ALA A 43 -8.42 12.25 1.45
C ALA A 43 -7.48 11.05 1.59
N ARG A 44 -8.01 9.86 1.90
CA ARG A 44 -7.22 8.63 1.99
C ARG A 44 -6.66 8.21 0.63
N ALA A 45 -7.46 8.32 -0.44
CA ALA A 45 -7.00 8.09 -1.80
C ALA A 45 -5.93 9.11 -2.22
N GLY A 46 -6.10 10.39 -1.84
CA GLY A 46 -5.10 11.44 -2.03
C GLY A 46 -3.77 11.16 -1.33
N ALA A 47 -3.79 10.48 -0.18
CA ALA A 47 -2.58 10.04 0.53
C ALA A 47 -1.99 8.72 -0.01
N LEU A 48 -2.83 7.82 -0.53
CA LEU A 48 -2.41 6.53 -1.11
C LEU A 48 -1.76 6.70 -2.50
N LEU A 49 -2.30 7.59 -3.33
CA LEU A 49 -1.86 7.76 -4.72
C LEU A 49 -0.36 8.12 -4.87
N PRO A 50 0.21 9.07 -4.10
CA PRO A 50 1.64 9.35 -4.14
C PRO A 50 2.51 8.13 -3.80
N GLN A 51 2.10 7.32 -2.83
CA GLN A 51 2.83 6.11 -2.43
C GLN A 51 2.85 5.07 -3.57
N MET A 52 1.74 4.93 -4.29
CA MET A 52 1.68 4.05 -5.47
C MET A 52 2.56 4.58 -6.61
N ARG A 53 2.63 5.89 -6.80
CA ARG A 53 3.50 6.52 -7.81
C ARG A 53 4.98 6.35 -7.48
N GLU A 54 5.36 6.53 -6.22
CA GLU A 54 6.73 6.27 -5.78
C GLU A 54 7.09 4.80 -6.00
N LEU A 55 6.19 3.87 -5.66
CA LEU A 55 6.41 2.44 -5.85
C LEU A 55 6.61 2.09 -7.33
N SER A 56 5.84 2.71 -8.23
CA SER A 56 5.92 2.44 -9.67
C SER A 56 7.19 2.96 -10.34
N GLN A 57 7.87 3.93 -9.73
CA GLN A 57 9.13 4.48 -10.21
C GLN A 57 10.37 3.67 -9.77
N LEU A 58 10.19 2.70 -8.87
CA LEU A 58 11.31 1.87 -8.40
C LEU A 58 11.73 0.82 -9.44
N PRO A 59 13.01 0.42 -9.44
CA PRO A 59 13.46 -0.75 -10.20
C PRO A 59 12.64 -1.99 -9.83
N GLU A 60 12.33 -2.84 -10.82
CA GLU A 60 11.44 -3.98 -10.64
C GLU A 60 11.79 -4.90 -9.46
N PRO A 61 13.06 -5.27 -9.20
CA PRO A 61 13.41 -6.09 -8.04
C PRO A 61 13.02 -5.45 -6.70
N GLU A 62 13.28 -4.15 -6.54
CA GLU A 62 12.93 -3.40 -5.32
C GLU A 62 11.42 -3.22 -5.23
N ARG A 63 10.76 -2.89 -6.35
CA ARG A 63 9.30 -2.77 -6.43
C ARG A 63 8.61 -4.05 -5.99
N ARG A 64 9.05 -5.21 -6.49
CA ARG A 64 8.52 -6.52 -6.07
C ARG A 64 8.74 -6.78 -4.58
N ARG A 65 9.94 -6.46 -4.04
CA ARG A 65 10.24 -6.64 -2.61
C ARG A 65 9.29 -5.81 -1.75
N LEU A 66 9.16 -4.51 -2.03
CA LEU A 66 8.28 -3.63 -1.26
C LEU A 66 6.80 -3.97 -1.43
N THR A 67 6.36 -4.40 -2.62
CA THR A 67 4.98 -4.88 -2.84
C THR A 67 4.68 -6.14 -2.03
N ARG A 68 5.62 -7.10 -1.95
CA ARG A 68 5.45 -8.32 -1.15
C ARG A 68 5.20 -7.99 0.33
N GLU A 69 6.03 -7.12 0.90
CA GLU A 69 5.86 -6.71 2.30
C GLU A 69 4.60 -5.86 2.50
N ARG A 70 4.20 -5.05 1.52
CA ARG A 70 2.91 -4.34 1.52
C ARG A 70 1.73 -5.33 1.56
N MET A 71 1.77 -6.40 0.76
CA MET A 71 0.73 -7.42 0.75
C MET A 71 0.62 -8.11 2.12
N LYS A 72 1.75 -8.49 2.72
CA LYS A 72 1.78 -9.06 4.07
C LYS A 72 1.22 -8.09 5.12
N ALA A 73 1.60 -6.82 5.07
CA ALA A 73 1.06 -5.79 5.95
C ALA A 73 -0.46 -5.66 5.77
N PHE A 74 -0.93 -5.63 4.52
CA PHE A 74 -2.36 -5.56 4.21
C PHE A 74 -3.11 -6.77 4.77
N MET A 75 -2.59 -8.00 4.61
CA MET A 75 -3.21 -9.21 5.16
C MET A 75 -3.33 -9.18 6.69
N SER A 76 -2.47 -8.44 7.38
CA SER A 76 -2.45 -8.33 8.84
C SER A 76 -3.44 -7.31 9.42
N LEU A 77 -4.10 -6.49 8.59
CA LEU A 77 -5.03 -5.47 9.08
C LEU A 77 -6.33 -6.09 9.64
N GLY A 78 -7.02 -5.33 10.50
CA GLY A 78 -8.38 -5.66 10.90
C GLY A 78 -9.40 -5.38 9.80
N SER A 79 -10.58 -6.00 9.88
CA SER A 79 -11.63 -5.91 8.85
C SER A 79 -12.05 -4.47 8.50
N GLU A 80 -12.21 -3.60 9.50
CA GLU A 80 -12.54 -2.20 9.28
C GLU A 80 -11.44 -1.45 8.50
N GLN A 81 -10.18 -1.70 8.85
CA GLN A 81 -9.04 -1.10 8.15
C GLN A 81 -8.96 -1.62 6.72
N HIS A 82 -9.19 -2.93 6.47
CA HIS A 82 -9.28 -3.45 5.10
C HIS A 82 -10.30 -2.70 4.27
N GLN A 83 -11.53 -2.55 4.77
CA GLN A 83 -12.61 -1.88 4.05
C GLN A 83 -12.23 -0.43 3.72
N ARG A 84 -11.66 0.30 4.68
CA ARG A 84 -11.20 1.68 4.48
C ARG A 84 -10.10 1.77 3.42
N ILE A 85 -9.12 0.87 3.44
CA ILE A 85 -8.04 0.86 2.44
C ILE A 85 -8.58 0.48 1.05
N LEU A 86 -9.47 -0.52 0.96
CA LEU A 86 -10.09 -0.93 -0.31
C LEU A 86 -10.95 0.19 -0.91
N ALA A 87 -11.71 0.92 -0.09
CA ALA A 87 -12.50 2.07 -0.54
C ALA A 87 -11.62 3.18 -1.12
N ALA A 88 -10.51 3.51 -0.46
CA ALA A 88 -9.53 4.46 -0.97
C ALA A 88 -8.89 3.97 -2.27
N ARG A 89 -8.51 2.69 -2.35
CA ARG A 89 -7.94 2.07 -3.55
C ARG A 89 -8.88 2.18 -4.76
N LYS A 90 -10.19 2.01 -4.56
CA LYS A 90 -11.19 2.18 -5.62
C LYS A 90 -11.20 3.61 -6.18
N LEU A 91 -11.07 4.63 -5.32
CA LEU A 91 -10.97 6.02 -5.76
C LEU A 91 -9.62 6.31 -6.42
N THR A 92 -8.53 5.72 -5.93
CA THR A 92 -7.22 5.80 -6.59
C THR A 92 -7.26 5.21 -8.00
N TYR A 93 -7.96 4.09 -8.21
CA TYR A 93 -8.18 3.51 -9.54
C TYR A 93 -8.92 4.48 -10.46
N ALA A 94 -9.98 5.13 -9.97
CA ALA A 94 -10.71 6.11 -10.75
C ALA A 94 -9.87 7.35 -11.11
N ALA A 95 -8.85 7.68 -10.30
CA ALA A 95 -7.95 8.81 -10.53
C ALA A 95 -6.77 8.47 -11.46
N ASP A 96 -6.25 7.24 -11.40
CA ASP A 96 -5.06 6.80 -12.14
C ASP A 96 -5.09 5.28 -12.41
N GLU A 97 -5.95 4.87 -13.35
CA GLU A 97 -6.20 3.46 -13.66
C GLU A 97 -4.93 2.71 -14.08
N ALA A 98 -4.09 3.32 -14.92
CA ALA A 98 -2.87 2.69 -15.42
C ALA A 98 -1.88 2.37 -14.29
N LEU A 99 -1.74 3.28 -13.32
CA LEU A 99 -0.91 3.07 -12.15
C LEU A 99 -1.41 1.89 -11.30
N VAL A 100 -2.71 1.85 -11.02
CA VAL A 100 -3.31 0.79 -10.21
C VAL A 100 -3.23 -0.57 -10.91
N LYS A 101 -3.47 -0.63 -12.23
CA LYS A 101 -3.29 -1.86 -13.01
C LYS A 101 -1.84 -2.35 -13.03
N SER A 102 -0.87 -1.44 -13.14
CA SER A 102 0.55 -1.80 -13.05
C SER A 102 0.91 -2.38 -11.69
N ASP A 103 0.32 -1.83 -10.62
CA ASP A 103 0.48 -2.34 -9.26
C ASP A 103 -0.18 -3.72 -9.08
N ASP A 104 -1.39 -3.91 -9.60
CA ASP A 104 -2.13 -5.18 -9.58
C ASP A 104 -1.36 -6.29 -10.29
N ALA A 105 -0.76 -6.02 -11.46
CA ALA A 105 0.02 -7.01 -12.18
C ALA A 105 1.18 -7.60 -11.35
N ILE A 106 1.83 -6.76 -10.52
CA ILE A 106 2.89 -7.22 -9.62
C ILE A 106 2.31 -7.97 -8.42
N ALA A 107 1.24 -7.45 -7.82
CA ALA A 107 0.57 -8.09 -6.69
C ALA A 107 0.03 -9.48 -7.06
N ASP A 108 -0.61 -9.62 -8.23
CA ASP A 108 -1.12 -10.89 -8.75
C ASP A 108 0.00 -11.89 -9.02
N SER A 109 1.11 -11.42 -9.60
CA SER A 109 2.30 -12.25 -9.79
C SER A 109 2.85 -12.76 -8.45
N LEU A 110 2.92 -11.90 -7.43
CA LEU A 110 3.39 -12.26 -6.10
C LEU A 110 2.41 -13.17 -5.35
N ALA A 111 1.10 -12.97 -5.52
CA ALA A 111 0.07 -13.80 -4.89
C ALA A 111 0.18 -15.27 -5.34
N ARG A 112 0.61 -15.53 -6.58
CA ARG A 112 0.89 -16.89 -7.07
C ARG A 112 2.08 -17.55 -6.35
N GLU A 113 3.00 -16.75 -5.83
CA GLU A 113 4.20 -17.18 -5.08
C GLU A 113 3.98 -17.24 -3.56
N MET A 114 2.84 -16.71 -3.06
CA MET A 114 2.52 -16.58 -1.64
C MET A 114 1.23 -17.35 -1.31
N PRO A 115 1.31 -18.60 -0.83
CA PRO A 115 0.13 -19.41 -0.50
C PRO A 115 -0.85 -18.69 0.44
N GLU A 116 -0.35 -17.99 1.44
CA GLU A 116 -1.14 -17.21 2.39
C GLU A 116 -1.95 -16.07 1.73
N ALA A 117 -1.43 -15.49 0.64
CA ALA A 117 -2.12 -14.43 -0.10
C ALA A 117 -3.30 -14.99 -0.91
N GLN A 118 -3.17 -16.21 -1.44
CA GLN A 118 -4.26 -16.89 -2.15
C GLN A 118 -5.41 -17.23 -1.21
N GLU A 119 -5.09 -17.75 -0.02
CA GLU A 119 -6.09 -18.03 1.00
C GLU A 119 -6.79 -16.75 1.49
N PHE A 120 -6.01 -15.68 1.67
CA PHE A 120 -6.53 -14.39 2.06
C PHE A 120 -7.46 -13.77 1.00
N GLY A 121 -7.11 -13.85 -0.28
CA GLY A 121 -7.98 -13.39 -1.38
C GLY A 121 -9.35 -14.08 -1.36
N LYS A 122 -9.37 -15.41 -1.20
CA LYS A 122 -10.61 -16.18 -1.04
C LYS A 122 -11.47 -15.70 0.13
N ARG A 123 -10.85 -15.34 1.26
CA ARG A 123 -11.57 -14.80 2.43
C ARG A 123 -12.20 -13.44 2.18
N LEU A 124 -11.59 -12.63 1.32
CA LEU A 124 -12.11 -11.31 0.93
C LEU A 124 -13.10 -11.37 -0.24
N GLY A 125 -13.28 -12.53 -0.88
CA GLY A 125 -14.10 -12.65 -2.09
C GLY A 125 -13.46 -11.98 -3.31
N LEU A 126 -12.13 -11.91 -3.34
CA LEU A 126 -11.31 -11.38 -4.43
C LEU A 126 -10.79 -12.52 -5.33
#